data_AF-A0A0C9XHT3-F1
#
_entry.id   AF-A0A0C9XHT3-F1
#
_cell.length_a   1.000
_cell.length_b   1.000
_cell.length_c   1.000
_cell.angle_alpha   90.00
_cell.angle_beta   90.00
_cell.angle_gamma   90.00
#
_symmetry.space_group_name_H-M   'P 1'
#
loop_
_entity.id
_entity.type
_entity.pdbx_description
1 polymer ?
#
loop_
_entity_poly.entity_id
_entity_poly.type
_entity_poly.pdbx_seq_one_letter_code
_entity_poly.pdbx_strand_id
1 'polypeptide(L)'
;MELTLEIIMLILDRTRTIKVNFMPVLGMVLLGYDYLLTLDREVSLIWSSHWNLAKVLFILVRYTPYIDVGLIAFYMTRDGTSSTTCSLLYKSNSWVYVVGVGLAEVLLTLRTWACWGSRARWVTIGLPIAFLALSVTLCVSVGRYLHTLYFFTPPPTTPSLGCFYQGESFDLVICWSALMIYDACIALLMAIRGYPELKNWRRNMRNNTLSTVVYRDGLSLINVVVILCLSYDYVNLLSTFERVMYSILTCRAILDIRAQNQSDLRSLGITVSNH
;
A
#
# COMPACT_ATOMS: atom_id res chain seq x y z
N MET A 1 -5.74 -42.79 16.41
CA MET A 1 -4.38 -42.21 16.28
C MET A 1 -4.34 -41.11 15.23
N GLU A 2 -5.06 -41.24 14.10
CA GLU A 2 -5.21 -40.17 13.11
C GLU A 2 -5.99 -38.95 13.64
N LEU A 3 -7.11 -39.16 14.34
CA LEU A 3 -7.92 -38.07 14.93
C LEU A 3 -7.14 -37.20 15.92
N THR A 4 -6.25 -37.82 16.69
CA THR A 4 -5.37 -37.13 17.64
C THR A 4 -4.26 -36.34 16.95
N LEU A 5 -3.79 -36.79 15.77
CA LEU A 5 -2.77 -36.11 14.99
C LEU A 5 -3.33 -34.91 14.23
N GLU A 6 -4.56 -35.01 13.71
CA GLU A 6 -5.28 -33.86 13.15
C GLU A 6 -5.57 -32.79 14.19
N ILE A 7 -6.00 -33.18 15.40
CA ILE A 7 -6.23 -32.24 16.51
C ILE A 7 -4.92 -31.61 16.97
N ILE A 8 -3.81 -32.36 17.04
CA ILE A 8 -2.50 -31.82 17.39
C ILE A 8 -1.98 -30.89 16.29
N MET A 9 -2.19 -31.20 15.00
CA MET A 9 -1.85 -30.30 13.89
C MET A 9 -2.72 -29.05 13.89
N LEU A 10 -4.02 -29.16 14.19
CA LEU A 10 -4.93 -28.03 14.39
C LEU A 10 -4.51 -27.16 15.58
N ILE A 11 -4.08 -27.77 16.69
CA ILE A 11 -3.60 -27.04 17.86
C ILE A 11 -2.24 -26.39 17.58
N LEU A 12 -1.34 -27.04 16.85
CA LEU A 12 -0.04 -26.50 16.46
C LEU A 12 -0.19 -25.34 15.46
N ASP A 13 -1.07 -25.48 14.48
CA ASP A 13 -1.45 -24.41 13.56
C ASP A 13 -2.11 -23.24 14.32
N ARG A 14 -2.92 -23.56 15.33
CA ARG A 14 -3.56 -22.57 16.22
C ARG A 14 -2.61 -21.88 17.18
N THR A 15 -1.54 -22.54 17.65
CA THR A 15 -0.44 -21.84 18.36
C THR A 15 0.36 -20.93 17.42
N ARG A 16 0.38 -21.21 16.11
CA ARG A 16 0.91 -20.29 15.10
C ARG A 16 -0.02 -19.07 14.95
N THR A 17 -1.34 -19.25 15.00
CA THR A 17 -2.32 -18.16 14.98
C THR A 17 -2.33 -17.32 16.25
N ILE A 18 -2.15 -17.92 17.44
CA ILE A 18 -2.13 -17.18 18.72
C ILE A 18 -0.79 -16.43 18.94
N LYS A 19 0.32 -16.92 18.37
CA LYS A 19 1.59 -16.17 18.33
C LYS A 19 1.59 -15.01 17.34
N VAL A 20 0.56 -14.88 16.51
CA VAL A 20 0.48 -13.82 15.52
C VAL A 20 -0.76 -12.99 15.74
N ASN A 21 -0.58 -11.80 16.30
CA ASN A 21 -1.18 -10.56 15.78
C ASN A 21 -0.39 -9.33 16.27
N PHE A 22 0.94 -9.43 16.35
CA PHE A 22 1.78 -8.25 16.51
C PHE A 22 1.74 -7.36 15.25
N MET A 23 1.45 -7.91 14.06
CA MET A 23 1.56 -7.17 12.80
C MET A 23 0.62 -5.96 12.69
N PRO A 24 -0.69 -6.04 13.04
CA PRO A 24 -1.54 -4.86 13.05
C PRO A 24 -1.10 -3.82 14.09
N VAL A 25 -0.66 -4.27 15.28
CA VAL A 25 -0.14 -3.39 16.34
C VAL A 25 1.14 -2.68 15.89
N LEU A 26 2.07 -3.42 15.31
CA LEU A 26 3.29 -2.87 14.69
C LEU A 26 2.93 -1.89 13.57
N GLY A 27 1.92 -2.21 12.76
CA GLY A 27 1.37 -1.30 11.75
C GLY A 27 0.88 0.03 12.34
N MET A 28 0.10 -0.01 13.43
CA MET A 28 -0.35 1.22 14.13
C MET A 28 0.82 2.03 14.67
N VAL A 29 1.78 1.37 15.32
CA VAL A 29 2.96 2.02 15.89
C VAL A 29 3.78 2.68 14.78
N LEU A 30 3.97 1.98 13.65
CA LEU A 30 4.70 2.52 12.51
C LEU A 30 3.97 3.70 11.85
N LEU A 31 2.65 3.61 11.67
CA LEU A 31 1.85 4.73 11.15
C LEU A 31 1.96 5.96 12.06
N GLY A 32 1.78 5.77 13.37
CA GLY A 32 1.90 6.85 14.35
C GLY A 32 3.29 7.44 14.40
N TYR A 33 4.33 6.60 14.42
CA TYR A 33 5.73 7.04 14.40
C TYR A 33 6.05 7.83 13.13
N ASP A 34 5.62 7.33 11.97
CA ASP A 34 5.81 8.01 10.70
C ASP A 34 5.09 9.36 10.66
N TYR A 35 3.86 9.42 11.16
CA TYR A 35 3.08 10.66 11.27
C TYR A 35 3.81 11.71 12.10
N LEU A 36 4.32 11.35 13.27
CA LEU A 36 5.07 12.27 14.13
C LEU A 36 6.33 12.81 13.45
N LEU A 37 7.03 11.96 12.67
CA LEU A 37 8.23 12.37 11.94
C LEU A 37 7.95 13.27 10.74
N THR A 38 6.83 13.08 10.05
CA THR A 38 6.51 13.83 8.82
C THR A 38 5.59 15.02 9.08
N LEU A 39 5.02 15.17 10.27
CA LEU A 39 4.01 16.19 10.60
C LEU A 39 4.43 17.61 10.20
N ASP A 40 5.65 18.03 10.55
CA ASP A 40 6.17 19.37 10.23
C ASP A 40 6.18 19.61 8.70
N ARG A 41 6.71 18.63 7.96
CA ARG A 41 6.78 18.66 6.49
C ARG A 41 5.39 18.57 5.87
N GLU A 42 4.47 17.80 6.45
CA GLU A 42 3.09 17.72 5.98
C GLU A 42 2.38 19.06 6.13
N VAL A 43 2.50 19.71 7.29
CA VAL A 43 1.89 21.02 7.56
C VAL A 43 2.44 22.08 6.59
N SER A 44 3.75 22.10 6.39
CA SER A 44 4.40 23.10 5.54
C SER A 44 4.22 22.86 4.03
N LEU A 45 4.08 21.62 3.56
CA LEU A 45 4.06 21.27 2.13
C LEU A 45 2.68 20.86 1.58
N ILE A 46 1.80 20.35 2.44
CA ILE A 46 0.49 19.82 2.04
C ILE A 46 -0.63 20.72 2.56
N TRP A 47 -0.63 21.02 3.86
CA TRP A 47 -1.76 21.74 4.48
C TRP A 47 -1.82 23.20 4.03
N SER A 48 -0.66 23.87 3.93
CA SER A 48 -0.50 25.24 3.44
C SER A 48 -0.82 25.44 1.95
N SER A 49 -0.85 24.35 1.16
CA SER A 49 -1.07 24.38 -0.28
C SER A 49 -2.57 24.32 -0.61
N HIS A 50 -2.97 24.91 -1.75
CA HIS A 50 -4.36 24.87 -2.21
C HIS A 50 -4.87 23.46 -2.46
N TRP A 51 -6.19 23.32 -2.43
CA TRP A 51 -6.86 22.06 -2.74
C TRP A 51 -6.67 21.71 -4.22
N ASN A 52 -5.91 20.64 -4.46
CA ASN A 52 -5.73 20.03 -5.78
C ASN A 52 -5.84 18.51 -5.67
N LEU A 53 -5.93 17.84 -6.83
CA LEU A 53 -6.08 16.38 -6.90
C LEU A 53 -4.97 15.65 -6.13
N ALA A 54 -3.72 16.12 -6.21
CA ALA A 54 -2.59 15.51 -5.52
C ALA A 54 -2.71 15.62 -3.98
N LYS A 55 -3.24 16.74 -3.46
CA LYS A 55 -3.51 16.92 -2.02
C LYS A 55 -4.61 15.97 -1.55
N VAL A 56 -5.70 15.85 -2.30
CA VAL A 56 -6.80 14.92 -1.98
C VAL A 56 -6.30 13.48 -1.98
N LEU A 57 -5.60 13.05 -3.03
CA LEU A 57 -5.05 11.70 -3.12
C LEU A 57 -4.05 11.42 -1.99
N PHE A 58 -3.18 12.38 -1.67
CA PHE A 58 -2.24 12.24 -0.56
C PHE A 58 -2.98 12.00 0.76
N ILE A 59 -3.99 12.81 1.08
CA ILE A 59 -4.79 12.66 2.31
C ILE A 59 -5.46 11.28 2.33
N LEU A 60 -6.10 10.88 1.23
CA LEU A 60 -6.79 9.59 1.17
C LEU A 60 -5.83 8.42 1.37
N VAL A 61 -4.68 8.40 0.70
CA VAL A 61 -3.65 7.36 0.88
C VAL A 61 -3.04 7.38 2.28
N ARG A 62 -2.90 8.57 2.89
CA ARG A 62 -2.32 8.74 4.23
C ARG A 62 -3.22 8.19 5.32
N TYR A 63 -4.53 8.43 5.23
CA TYR A 63 -5.47 8.13 6.31
C TYR A 63 -6.23 6.81 6.15
N THR A 64 -6.32 6.25 4.95
CA THR A 64 -6.98 4.94 4.74
C THR A 64 -6.38 3.79 5.57
N PRO A 65 -5.06 3.64 5.74
CA PRO A 65 -4.50 2.57 6.57
C PRO A 65 -4.92 2.63 8.05
N TYR A 66 -5.24 3.81 8.59
CA TYR A 66 -5.74 3.93 9.96
C TYR A 66 -7.13 3.29 10.11
N ILE A 67 -7.95 3.39 9.06
CA ILE A 67 -9.27 2.75 9.01
C ILE A 67 -9.10 1.23 8.92
N ASP A 68 -8.25 0.75 8.01
CA ASP A 68 -7.96 -0.69 7.84
C ASP A 68 -7.47 -1.30 9.16
N VAL A 69 -6.44 -0.72 9.76
CA VAL A 69 -5.86 -1.27 10.99
C VAL A 69 -6.82 -1.16 12.17
N GLY A 70 -7.62 -0.08 12.25
CA GLY A 70 -8.67 0.07 13.24
C GLY A 70 -9.76 -1.00 13.13
N LEU A 71 -10.21 -1.31 11.91
CA LEU A 71 -11.18 -2.37 11.63
C LEU A 71 -10.62 -3.75 11.99
N ILE A 72 -9.34 -4.01 11.70
CA ILE A 72 -8.67 -5.27 12.06
C ILE A 72 -8.53 -5.39 13.58
N ALA A 73 -8.12 -4.32 14.27
CA ALA A 73 -8.02 -4.32 15.74
C ALA A 73 -9.39 -4.57 16.39
N PHE A 74 -10.44 -3.96 15.85
CA PHE A 74 -11.81 -4.20 16.30
C PHE A 74 -12.27 -5.63 16.05
N TYR A 75 -11.97 -6.17 14.86
CA TYR A 75 -12.24 -7.56 14.50
C TYR A 75 -11.56 -8.55 15.45
N MET A 76 -10.34 -8.26 15.90
CA MET A 76 -9.55 -9.14 16.78
C MET A 76 -9.95 -9.09 18.26
N THR A 77 -10.46 -7.95 18.72
CA THR A 77 -10.84 -7.74 20.13
C THR A 77 -12.29 -8.07 20.41
N ARG A 78 -13.09 -8.35 19.38
CA ARG A 78 -14.51 -8.59 19.50
C ARG A 78 -14.83 -10.06 19.78
N ASP A 79 -15.92 -10.27 20.51
CA ASP A 79 -16.49 -11.60 20.71
C ASP A 79 -17.01 -12.17 19.38
N GLY A 80 -16.42 -13.28 18.94
CA GLY A 80 -16.77 -13.98 17.70
C GLY A 80 -18.11 -14.73 17.73
N THR A 81 -19.04 -14.36 18.63
CA THR A 81 -20.32 -15.05 18.85
C THR A 81 -21.34 -14.78 17.75
N SER A 82 -21.20 -13.69 16.99
CA SER A 82 -22.07 -13.31 15.88
C SER A 82 -21.36 -13.46 14.54
N SER A 83 -21.63 -14.55 13.82
CA SER A 83 -21.08 -14.82 12.48
C SER A 83 -21.46 -13.75 11.46
N THR A 84 -22.67 -13.19 11.54
CA THR A 84 -23.15 -12.10 10.67
C THR A 84 -22.32 -10.83 10.84
N THR A 85 -22.05 -10.43 12.08
CA THR A 85 -21.25 -9.24 12.38
C THR A 85 -19.80 -9.42 11.93
N CYS A 86 -19.22 -10.60 12.21
CA CYS A 86 -17.89 -10.97 11.74
C CYS A 86 -17.76 -10.91 10.21
N SER A 87 -18.77 -11.42 9.50
CA SER A 87 -18.82 -11.39 8.04
C SER A 87 -18.87 -9.95 7.51
N LEU A 88 -19.73 -9.12 8.10
CA LEU A 88 -19.86 -7.71 7.71
C LEU A 88 -18.54 -6.94 7.94
N LEU A 89 -17.90 -7.12 9.09
CA LEU A 89 -16.64 -6.47 9.43
C LEU A 89 -15.51 -6.88 8.48
N TYR A 90 -15.34 -8.18 8.25
CA TYR A 90 -14.30 -8.68 7.35
C TYR A 90 -14.51 -8.20 5.92
N LYS A 91 -15.74 -8.32 5.39
CA LYS A 91 -16.08 -7.83 4.05
C LYS A 91 -15.86 -6.33 3.91
N SER A 92 -16.24 -5.56 4.92
CA SER A 92 -16.02 -4.10 4.94
C SER A 92 -14.52 -3.79 4.91
N ASN A 93 -13.72 -4.44 5.76
CA ASN A 93 -12.27 -4.29 5.79
C ASN A 93 -11.63 -4.65 4.44
N SER A 94 -12.06 -5.74 3.79
CA SER A 94 -11.56 -6.11 2.46
C SER A 94 -11.85 -5.04 1.40
N TRP A 95 -13.02 -4.39 1.45
CA TRP A 95 -13.33 -3.29 0.51
C TRP A 95 -12.57 -2.01 0.82
N VAL A 96 -12.38 -1.65 2.10
CA VAL A 96 -11.53 -0.51 2.48
C VAL A 96 -10.09 -0.75 2.01
N TYR A 97 -9.58 -1.97 2.18
CA TYR A 97 -8.29 -2.39 1.65
C TYR A 97 -8.23 -2.19 0.13
N VAL A 98 -9.17 -2.75 -0.65
CA VAL A 98 -9.18 -2.59 -2.12
C VAL A 98 -9.16 -1.12 -2.53
N VAL A 99 -9.98 -0.27 -1.89
CA VAL A 99 -10.02 1.17 -2.14
C VAL A 99 -8.67 1.82 -1.80
N GLY A 100 -8.09 1.49 -0.66
CA GLY A 100 -6.78 2.00 -0.25
C GLY A 100 -5.67 1.64 -1.25
N VAL A 101 -5.70 0.42 -1.83
CA VAL A 101 -4.68 -0.02 -2.80
C VAL A 101 -4.90 0.75 -4.08
N GLY A 102 -6.15 0.84 -4.55
CA GLY A 102 -6.50 1.60 -5.74
C GLY A 102 -6.06 3.07 -5.65
N LEU A 103 -6.25 3.72 -4.49
CA LEU A 103 -5.81 5.11 -4.29
C LEU A 103 -4.29 5.28 -4.39
N ALA A 104 -3.54 4.37 -3.79
CA ALA A 104 -2.07 4.41 -3.84
C ALA A 104 -1.54 4.04 -5.24
N GLU A 105 -2.20 3.12 -5.94
CA GLU A 105 -1.91 2.78 -7.32
C GLU A 105 -2.17 3.94 -8.29
N VAL A 106 -3.29 4.65 -8.14
CA VAL A 106 -3.55 5.90 -8.90
C VAL A 106 -2.40 6.88 -8.70
N LEU A 107 -1.92 7.01 -7.47
CA LEU A 107 -0.86 7.94 -7.12
C LEU A 107 0.49 7.55 -7.76
N LEU A 108 0.86 6.27 -7.75
CA LEU A 108 2.04 5.76 -8.47
C LEU A 108 1.90 5.89 -9.99
N THR A 109 0.71 5.64 -10.52
CA THR A 109 0.39 5.77 -11.95
C THR A 109 0.56 7.22 -12.41
N LEU A 110 0.01 8.18 -11.67
CA LEU A 110 0.14 9.61 -11.96
C LEU A 110 1.60 10.07 -11.91
N ARG A 111 2.40 9.53 -10.97
CA ARG A 111 3.84 9.83 -10.90
C ARG A 111 4.58 9.31 -12.13
N THR A 112 4.32 8.07 -12.52
CA THR A 112 4.90 7.47 -13.73
C THR A 112 4.54 8.28 -14.97
N TRP A 113 3.28 8.68 -15.09
CA TRP A 113 2.80 9.52 -16.18
C TRP A 113 3.51 10.88 -16.22
N ALA A 114 3.66 11.55 -15.07
CA ALA A 114 4.36 12.82 -14.96
C ALA A 114 5.85 12.73 -15.38
N CYS A 115 6.53 11.61 -15.08
CA CYS A 115 7.93 11.40 -15.47
C CYS A 115 8.11 11.20 -16.99
N TRP A 116 7.15 10.58 -17.66
CA TRP A 116 7.18 10.37 -19.11
C TRP A 116 6.70 11.60 -19.89
N GLY A 117 5.87 12.44 -19.26
CA GLY A 117 5.35 13.68 -19.83
C GLY A 117 4.37 13.47 -20.98
N SER A 118 3.76 14.56 -21.44
CA SER A 118 2.72 14.55 -22.48
C SER A 118 3.16 14.07 -23.87
N ARG A 119 4.48 13.87 -24.07
CA ARG A 119 5.05 13.44 -25.35
C ARG A 119 4.90 11.92 -25.58
N ALA A 120 4.80 11.13 -24.52
CA ALA A 120 4.59 9.68 -24.63
C ALA A 120 3.09 9.35 -24.63
N ARG A 121 2.43 9.54 -25.78
CA ARG A 121 0.97 9.30 -25.93
C ARG A 121 0.56 7.88 -25.52
N TRP A 122 1.42 6.88 -25.80
CA TRP A 122 1.22 5.50 -25.38
C TRP A 122 1.11 5.33 -23.86
N VAL A 123 1.90 6.08 -23.08
CA VAL A 123 1.85 6.03 -21.61
C VAL A 123 0.60 6.76 -21.10
N THR A 124 0.22 7.86 -21.74
CA THR A 124 -0.97 8.65 -21.37
C THR A 124 -2.28 7.87 -21.56
N ILE A 125 -2.36 7.03 -22.60
CA ILE A 125 -3.55 6.22 -22.89
C ILE A 125 -3.44 4.83 -22.25
N GLY A 126 -2.26 4.21 -22.30
CA GLY A 126 -2.04 2.85 -21.81
C GLY A 126 -2.12 2.71 -20.30
N LEU A 127 -1.60 3.68 -19.52
CA LEU A 127 -1.62 3.60 -18.06
C LEU A 127 -3.04 3.60 -17.47
N PRO A 128 -3.95 4.52 -17.87
CA PRO A 128 -5.33 4.47 -17.39
C PRO A 128 -6.04 3.16 -17.76
N ILE A 129 -5.82 2.64 -18.98
CA ILE A 129 -6.42 1.37 -19.41
C ILE A 129 -5.90 0.21 -18.55
N ALA A 130 -4.60 0.14 -18.33
CA ALA A 130 -3.98 -0.88 -17.48
C ALA A 130 -4.46 -0.78 -16.03
N PHE A 131 -4.60 0.45 -15.50
CA PHE A 131 -5.14 0.68 -14.16
C PHE A 131 -6.61 0.26 -14.04
N LEU A 132 -7.43 0.54 -15.06
CA LEU A 132 -8.82 0.09 -15.10
C LEU A 132 -8.91 -1.44 -15.16
N ALA A 133 -8.07 -2.08 -15.98
CA ALA A 133 -8.00 -3.54 -16.03
C ALA A 133 -7.62 -4.14 -14.67
N LEU A 134 -6.58 -3.60 -14.02
CA LEU A 134 -6.19 -3.98 -12.67
C LEU A 134 -7.36 -3.81 -11.68
N SER A 135 -8.00 -2.64 -11.68
CA SER A 135 -9.10 -2.33 -10.76
C SER A 135 -10.26 -3.31 -10.92
N VAL A 136 -10.63 -3.65 -12.16
CA VAL A 136 -11.65 -4.66 -12.45
C VAL A 136 -11.22 -6.04 -11.94
N THR A 137 -10.00 -6.46 -12.21
CA THR A 137 -9.46 -7.73 -11.71
C THR A 137 -9.50 -7.81 -10.20
N LEU A 138 -9.01 -6.78 -9.49
CA LEU A 138 -9.02 -6.73 -8.01
C LEU A 138 -10.44 -6.82 -7.46
N CYS A 139 -11.37 -6.00 -7.96
CA CYS A 139 -12.76 -5.98 -7.49
C CYS A 139 -13.47 -7.31 -7.73
N VAL A 140 -13.30 -7.92 -8.90
CA VAL A 140 -13.93 -9.21 -9.24
C VAL A 140 -13.33 -10.35 -8.42
N SER A 141 -12.00 -10.44 -8.33
CA SER A 141 -11.31 -11.48 -7.57
C SER A 141 -11.64 -11.40 -6.07
N VAL A 142 -11.60 -10.20 -5.48
CA VAL A 142 -11.97 -10.01 -4.07
C VAL A 142 -13.45 -10.28 -3.86
N GLY A 143 -14.34 -9.80 -4.74
CA GLY A 143 -15.76 -10.09 -4.65
C GLY A 143 -16.07 -11.58 -4.64
N ARG A 144 -15.45 -12.34 -5.56
CA ARG A 144 -15.58 -13.80 -5.62
C ARG A 144 -15.03 -14.49 -4.38
N TYR A 145 -13.83 -14.10 -3.92
CA TYR A 145 -13.26 -14.62 -2.69
C TYR A 145 -14.16 -14.36 -1.47
N LEU A 146 -14.74 -13.16 -1.35
CA LEU A 146 -15.63 -12.84 -0.25
C LEU A 146 -16.92 -13.68 -0.24
N HIS A 147 -17.32 -14.23 -1.39
CA HIS A 147 -18.44 -15.16 -1.50
C HIS A 147 -18.08 -16.60 -1.09
N THR A 148 -16.81 -17.00 -1.14
CA THR A 148 -16.38 -18.34 -0.69
C THR A 148 -16.17 -18.43 0.82
N LEU A 149 -16.19 -17.29 1.53
CA LEU A 149 -15.96 -17.24 2.97
C LEU A 149 -17.16 -17.76 3.77
N TYR A 150 -16.86 -18.71 4.65
CA TYR A 150 -17.78 -19.19 5.67
C TYR A 150 -17.29 -18.80 7.07
N PHE A 151 -18.16 -18.18 7.86
CA PHE A 151 -17.86 -17.70 9.22
C PHE A 151 -18.51 -18.63 10.24
N PHE A 152 -17.74 -19.09 11.23
CA PHE A 152 -18.21 -20.03 12.24
C PHE A 152 -17.87 -19.57 13.66
N THR A 153 -18.68 -20.00 14.61
CA THR A 153 -18.44 -19.75 16.04
C THR A 153 -17.56 -20.86 16.60
N PRO A 154 -16.49 -20.53 17.33
CA PRO A 154 -15.59 -21.52 17.87
C PRO A 154 -16.23 -22.24 19.09
N PRO A 155 -15.80 -23.47 19.43
CA PRO A 155 -16.36 -24.20 20.57
C PRO A 155 -16.19 -23.45 21.91
N PRO A 156 -17.09 -23.67 22.89
CA PRO A 156 -17.07 -22.96 24.19
C PRO A 156 -15.79 -23.13 25.01
N THR A 157 -14.99 -24.16 24.72
CA THR A 157 -13.71 -24.47 25.36
C THR A 157 -12.57 -23.59 24.86
N THR A 158 -12.83 -22.73 23.88
CA THR A 158 -11.81 -21.90 23.23
C THR A 158 -12.15 -20.43 23.45
N PRO A 159 -11.17 -19.58 23.77
CA PRO A 159 -11.43 -18.15 23.96
C PRO A 159 -12.14 -17.59 22.72
N SER A 160 -13.31 -16.98 22.89
CA SER A 160 -14.12 -16.40 21.81
C SER A 160 -13.56 -15.07 21.28
N LEU A 161 -12.28 -14.79 21.54
CA LEU A 161 -11.63 -13.55 21.14
C LEU A 161 -11.32 -13.61 19.64
N GLY A 162 -11.95 -12.70 18.89
CA GLY A 162 -11.82 -12.63 17.45
C GLY A 162 -12.85 -13.46 16.69
N CYS A 163 -12.96 -13.16 15.41
CA CYS A 163 -13.84 -13.83 14.48
C CYS A 163 -13.10 -14.95 13.73
N PHE A 164 -13.78 -16.07 13.47
CA PHE A 164 -13.21 -17.22 12.77
C PHE A 164 -13.87 -17.40 11.41
N TYR A 165 -13.06 -17.67 10.39
CA TYR A 165 -13.54 -17.94 9.04
C TYR A 165 -12.69 -19.00 8.36
N GLN A 166 -13.30 -19.72 7.43
CA GLN A 166 -12.64 -20.62 6.49
C GLN A 166 -12.96 -20.13 5.08
N GLY A 167 -11.95 -20.06 4.23
CA GLY A 167 -12.15 -19.78 2.82
C GLY A 167 -10.84 -19.78 2.07
N GLU A 168 -10.77 -20.61 1.06
CA GLU A 168 -9.64 -20.71 0.15
C GLU A 168 -10.17 -20.42 -1.25
N SER A 169 -9.50 -19.53 -1.98
CA SER A 169 -9.79 -19.32 -3.38
C SER A 169 -8.52 -18.97 -4.14
N PHE A 170 -8.38 -19.57 -5.31
CA PHE A 170 -7.37 -19.17 -6.29
C PHE A 170 -7.54 -17.71 -6.74
N ASP A 171 -8.71 -17.11 -6.54
CA ASP A 171 -8.96 -15.69 -6.83
C ASP A 171 -8.00 -14.76 -6.07
N LEU A 172 -7.55 -15.12 -4.86
CA LEU A 172 -6.53 -14.35 -4.14
C LEU A 172 -5.19 -14.36 -4.88
N VAL A 173 -4.78 -15.52 -5.41
CA VAL A 173 -3.53 -15.64 -6.17
C VAL A 173 -3.56 -14.76 -7.42
N ILE A 174 -4.70 -14.74 -8.12
CA ILE A 174 -4.92 -13.86 -9.27
C ILE A 174 -4.80 -12.39 -8.87
N CYS A 175 -5.47 -11.99 -7.78
CA CYS A 175 -5.46 -10.63 -7.25
C CYS A 175 -4.03 -10.13 -6.97
N TRP A 176 -3.27 -10.91 -6.20
CA TRP A 176 -1.90 -10.60 -5.83
C TRP A 176 -0.95 -10.60 -7.02
N SER A 177 -1.08 -11.58 -7.91
CA SER A 177 -0.23 -11.66 -9.11
C SER A 177 -0.48 -10.47 -10.04
N ALA A 178 -1.74 -10.06 -10.22
CA ALA A 178 -2.09 -8.91 -11.05
C ALA A 178 -1.50 -7.61 -10.48
N LEU A 179 -1.58 -7.42 -9.16
CA LEU A 179 -0.98 -6.27 -8.48
C LEU A 179 0.55 -6.24 -8.66
N MET A 180 1.23 -7.35 -8.39
CA MET A 180 2.68 -7.46 -8.52
C MET A 180 3.17 -7.23 -9.96
N ILE A 181 2.42 -7.73 -10.95
CA ILE A 181 2.73 -7.47 -12.36
C ILE A 181 2.60 -5.98 -12.67
N TYR A 182 1.53 -5.33 -12.19
CA TYR A 182 1.32 -3.90 -12.39
C TYR A 182 2.43 -3.06 -11.76
N ASP A 183 2.75 -3.32 -10.49
CA ASP A 183 3.85 -2.67 -9.76
C ASP A 183 5.19 -2.88 -10.46
N ALA A 184 5.48 -4.09 -10.95
CA ALA A 184 6.69 -4.38 -11.70
C ALA A 184 6.75 -3.61 -13.04
N CYS A 185 5.63 -3.49 -13.75
CA CYS A 185 5.55 -2.68 -14.96
C CYS A 185 5.79 -1.19 -14.68
N ILE A 186 5.18 -0.66 -13.62
CA ILE A 186 5.38 0.73 -13.17
C ILE A 186 6.83 0.97 -12.77
N ALA A 187 7.43 0.06 -11.99
CA ALA A 187 8.85 0.10 -11.62
C ALA A 187 9.75 0.12 -12.85
N LEU A 188 9.49 -0.77 -13.82
CA LEU A 188 10.27 -0.87 -15.04
C LEU A 188 10.16 0.42 -15.87
N LEU A 189 8.96 0.99 -16.02
CA LEU A 189 8.75 2.25 -16.73
C LEU A 189 9.49 3.42 -16.06
N MET A 190 9.49 3.47 -14.73
CA MET A 190 10.26 4.46 -13.97
C MET A 190 11.77 4.23 -14.15
N ALA A 191 12.24 2.98 -14.13
CA ALA A 191 13.66 2.63 -14.29
C ALA A 191 14.17 2.96 -15.70
N ILE A 192 13.41 2.64 -16.74
CA ILE A 192 13.73 2.96 -18.13
C ILE A 192 13.89 4.46 -18.31
N ARG A 193 13.00 5.26 -17.71
CA ARG A 193 13.09 6.72 -17.80
C ARG A 193 14.26 7.30 -16.99
N GLY A 194 14.53 6.74 -15.81
CA GLY A 194 15.61 7.17 -14.92
C GLY A 194 17.01 6.77 -15.40
N TYR A 195 17.16 5.65 -16.12
CA TYR A 195 18.47 5.12 -16.52
C TYR A 195 19.30 6.05 -17.43
N PRO A 196 18.75 6.68 -18.50
CA PRO A 196 19.49 7.65 -19.31
C PRO A 196 19.97 8.87 -18.52
N GLU A 197 19.15 9.38 -17.60
CA GLU A 197 19.50 10.51 -16.73
C GLU A 197 20.67 10.12 -15.81
N LEU A 198 20.62 8.91 -15.23
CA LEU A 198 21.70 8.36 -14.42
C LEU A 198 22.99 8.10 -15.22
N LYS A 199 22.87 7.60 -16.45
CA LYS A 199 24.01 7.31 -17.33
C LYS A 199 24.70 8.59 -17.83
N ASN A 200 23.91 9.60 -18.22
CA ASN A 200 24.42 10.90 -18.61
C ASN A 200 25.07 11.63 -17.43
N TRP A 201 24.51 11.49 -16.23
CA TRP A 201 25.11 11.97 -14.99
C TRP A 201 26.47 11.32 -14.69
N ARG A 202 26.58 9.98 -14.79
CA ARG A 202 27.85 9.26 -14.56
C ARG A 202 28.97 9.76 -15.47
N ARG A 203 28.62 10.23 -16.68
CA ARG A 203 29.56 10.84 -17.64
C ARG A 203 29.88 12.31 -17.34
N ASN A 204 28.97 13.05 -16.74
CA ASN A 204 29.10 14.49 -16.46
C ASN A 204 29.58 14.81 -15.03
N MET A 205 30.14 13.85 -14.28
CA MET A 205 30.77 14.01 -12.96
C MET A 205 32.04 14.90 -12.95
N ARG A 206 31.99 16.08 -13.58
CA ARG A 206 33.01 17.13 -13.41
C ARG A 206 32.46 18.44 -12.86
N ASN A 207 31.14 18.68 -12.90
CA ASN A 207 30.55 19.90 -12.35
C ASN A 207 29.40 19.60 -11.38
N ASN A 208 29.57 20.11 -10.16
CA ASN A 208 28.70 19.95 -9.01
C ASN A 208 27.32 20.58 -9.23
N THR A 209 26.30 19.74 -9.47
CA THR A 209 24.96 19.94 -8.90
C THR A 209 24.30 18.57 -8.74
N LEU A 210 24.78 17.88 -7.72
CA LEU A 210 24.19 16.66 -7.16
C LEU A 210 22.80 17.01 -6.63
N SER A 211 21.76 16.24 -6.94
CA SER A 211 20.78 15.73 -5.94
C SER A 211 19.38 15.45 -6.48
N THR A 212 18.76 16.31 -7.28
CA THR A 212 17.29 16.31 -7.36
C THR A 212 16.69 15.21 -8.23
N VAL A 213 17.20 14.97 -9.44
CA VAL A 213 16.56 14.02 -10.39
C VAL A 213 16.85 12.55 -10.05
N VAL A 214 18.10 12.24 -9.67
CA VAL A 214 18.51 10.86 -9.31
C VAL A 214 17.94 10.43 -7.96
N TYR A 215 17.77 11.35 -7.00
CA TYR A 215 17.09 11.06 -5.74
C TYR A 215 15.57 10.88 -5.95
N ARG A 216 14.95 11.72 -6.78
CA ARG A 216 13.50 11.65 -7.09
C ARG A 216 13.07 10.31 -7.67
N ASP A 217 13.81 9.82 -8.67
CA ASP A 217 13.42 8.60 -9.39
C ASP A 217 14.02 7.36 -8.70
N GLY A 218 15.20 7.46 -8.07
CA GLY A 218 15.85 6.38 -7.35
C GLY A 218 15.14 5.98 -6.05
N LEU A 219 14.65 6.94 -5.25
CA LEU A 219 13.89 6.64 -4.03
C LEU A 219 12.55 5.98 -4.36
N SER A 220 11.89 6.41 -5.45
CA SER A 220 10.65 5.79 -5.91
C SER A 220 10.86 4.35 -6.36
N LEU A 221 11.98 4.06 -7.03
CA LEU A 221 12.34 2.70 -7.44
C LEU A 221 12.68 1.80 -6.25
N ILE A 222 13.42 2.32 -5.25
CA ILE A 222 13.72 1.58 -4.01
C ILE A 222 12.41 1.21 -3.30
N ASN A 223 11.46 2.14 -3.20
CA ASN A 223 10.17 1.87 -2.59
C ASN A 223 9.43 0.73 -3.30
N VAL A 224 9.37 0.73 -4.64
CA VAL A 224 8.70 -0.34 -5.40
C VAL A 224 9.46 -1.67 -5.33
N VAL A 225 10.79 -1.68 -5.34
CA VAL A 225 11.57 -2.92 -5.17
C VAL A 225 11.36 -3.51 -3.78
N VAL A 226 11.32 -2.69 -2.73
CA VAL A 226 11.01 -3.15 -1.36
C VAL A 226 9.60 -3.75 -1.30
N ILE A 227 8.63 -3.16 -2.02
CA ILE A 227 7.26 -3.69 -2.14
C ILE A 227 7.26 -5.06 -2.83
N LEU A 228 7.94 -5.20 -3.97
CA LEU A 228 8.03 -6.45 -4.73
C LEU A 228 8.77 -7.58 -3.99
N CYS A 229 9.60 -7.26 -3.00
CA CYS A 229 10.34 -8.24 -2.20
C CYS A 229 9.57 -8.77 -0.99
N LEU A 230 8.39 -8.24 -0.67
CA LEU A 230 7.55 -8.75 0.42
C LEU A 230 6.84 -10.04 -0.03
N SER A 231 7.15 -11.15 0.64
CA SER A 231 6.93 -12.53 0.17
C SER A 231 5.47 -13.02 0.26
N TYR A 232 5.08 -13.88 -0.69
CA TYR A 232 3.77 -14.54 -0.86
C TYR A 232 3.43 -15.57 0.24
N ASP A 233 4.41 -16.14 0.92
CA ASP A 233 4.17 -17.25 1.87
C ASP A 233 3.43 -16.84 3.16
N TYR A 234 3.24 -15.53 3.37
CA TYR A 234 2.57 -14.96 4.55
C TYR A 234 1.48 -13.93 4.20
N VAL A 235 0.89 -14.02 3.00
CA VAL A 235 -0.08 -13.04 2.45
C VAL A 235 -1.08 -12.50 3.47
N ASN A 236 -1.75 -13.36 4.25
CA ASN A 236 -2.75 -12.89 5.23
C ASN A 236 -2.12 -12.17 6.44
N LEU A 237 -0.90 -12.55 6.83
CA LEU A 237 -0.15 -12.00 7.96
C LEU A 237 0.52 -10.66 7.62
N LEU A 238 1.11 -10.61 6.43
CA LEU A 238 1.94 -9.50 5.97
C LEU A 238 1.12 -8.44 5.24
N SER A 239 -0.06 -8.75 4.70
CA SER A 239 -0.90 -7.79 3.96
C SER A 239 -1.16 -6.49 4.73
N THR A 240 -1.34 -6.55 6.05
CA THR A 240 -1.54 -5.34 6.88
C THR A 240 -0.26 -4.52 7.01
N PHE A 241 0.88 -5.19 7.19
CA PHE A 241 2.18 -4.53 7.27
C PHE A 241 2.57 -3.93 5.91
N GLU A 242 2.37 -4.68 4.84
CA GLU A 242 2.56 -4.25 3.46
C GLU A 242 1.69 -3.03 3.14
N ARG A 243 0.40 -3.06 3.47
CA ARG A 243 -0.52 -1.92 3.35
C ARG A 243 0.03 -0.66 4.01
N VAL A 244 0.52 -0.78 5.24
CA VAL A 244 1.09 0.33 6.02
C VAL A 244 2.34 0.85 5.34
N MET A 245 3.26 -0.05 4.96
CA MET A 245 4.49 0.32 4.25
C MET A 245 4.20 0.99 2.90
N TYR A 246 3.27 0.45 2.13
CA TYR A 246 2.85 0.96 0.83
C TYR A 246 2.37 2.42 0.93
N SER A 247 1.55 2.72 1.95
CA SER A 247 1.12 4.09 2.24
C SER A 247 2.29 4.99 2.68
N ILE A 248 3.09 4.56 3.68
CA ILE A 248 4.22 5.35 4.22
C ILE A 248 5.21 5.70 3.10
N LEU A 249 5.64 4.72 2.32
CA LEU A 249 6.61 4.89 1.25
C LEU A 249 6.08 5.82 0.15
N THR A 250 4.80 5.69 -0.22
CA THR A 250 4.17 6.55 -1.22
C THR A 250 4.04 8.00 -0.72
N CYS A 251 3.62 8.19 0.53
CA CYS A 251 3.49 9.51 1.14
C CYS A 251 4.85 10.22 1.30
N ARG A 252 5.87 9.53 1.83
CA ARG A 252 7.22 10.10 1.99
C ARG A 252 7.80 10.56 0.66
N ALA A 253 7.65 9.74 -0.37
CA ALA A 253 8.15 10.08 -1.70
C ALA A 253 7.49 11.37 -2.27
N ILE A 254 6.22 11.65 -1.94
CA ILE A 254 5.56 12.90 -2.32
C ILE A 254 6.07 14.09 -1.52
N LEU A 255 6.24 13.92 -0.21
CA LEU A 255 6.77 14.97 0.65
C LEU A 255 8.18 15.37 0.21
N ASP A 256 9.02 14.40 -0.12
CA ASP A 256 10.38 14.68 -0.60
C ASP A 256 10.39 15.41 -1.94
N ILE A 257 9.49 15.04 -2.87
CA ILE A 257 9.32 15.75 -4.15
C ILE A 257 8.89 17.20 -3.92
N ARG A 258 7.90 17.44 -3.04
CA ARG A 258 7.41 18.79 -2.79
C ARG A 258 8.45 19.66 -2.07
N ALA A 259 9.17 19.09 -1.11
CA ALA A 259 10.25 19.79 -0.41
C ALA A 259 11.33 20.25 -1.39
N GLN A 260 11.73 19.38 -2.32
CA GLN A 260 12.72 19.69 -3.33
C GLN A 260 12.23 20.71 -4.35
N ASN A 261 11.00 20.58 -4.85
CA ASN A 261 10.44 21.59 -5.76
C ASN A 261 10.41 22.99 -5.11
N GLN A 262 10.13 23.08 -3.81
CA GLN A 262 10.21 24.35 -3.08
C GLN A 262 11.66 24.87 -2.94
N SER A 263 12.65 24.00 -2.69
CA SER A 263 14.05 24.43 -2.64
C SER A 263 14.57 24.90 -4.00
N ASP A 264 14.16 24.23 -5.08
CA ASP A 264 14.54 24.60 -6.44
C ASP A 264 13.96 25.97 -6.80
N LEU A 265 12.68 26.22 -6.51
CA LEU A 265 12.05 27.54 -6.72
C LEU A 265 12.73 28.65 -5.91
N ARG A 266 13.11 28.38 -4.66
CA ARG A 266 13.88 29.32 -3.83
C ARG A 266 15.26 29.63 -4.40
N SER A 267 15.96 28.63 -4.94
CA SER A 267 17.28 28.84 -5.56
C SER A 267 17.22 29.68 -6.84
N LEU A 268 16.08 29.65 -7.54
CA LEU A 268 15.77 30.50 -8.69
C LEU A 268 15.29 31.92 -8.30
N GLY A 269 15.23 32.26 -7.01
CA GLY A 269 14.74 33.54 -6.53
C GLY A 269 13.22 33.72 -6.69
N ILE A 270 12.48 32.65 -6.99
CA ILE A 270 11.03 32.69 -7.11
C ILE A 270 10.45 32.49 -5.71
N THR A 271 9.88 33.55 -5.13
CA THR A 271 9.08 33.42 -3.91
C THR A 271 7.89 32.50 -4.18
N VAL A 272 7.88 31.35 -3.52
CA VAL A 272 6.74 30.43 -3.49
C VAL A 272 5.63 31.12 -2.70
N SER A 273 4.84 31.95 -3.38
CA SER A 273 3.51 32.30 -2.91
C SER A 273 2.71 31.00 -2.89
N ASN A 274 2.14 30.64 -1.75
CA ASN A 274 1.17 29.56 -1.69
C ASN A 274 -0.02 29.98 -2.56
N HIS A 275 -0.01 29.56 -3.83
CA HIS A 275 -1.07 29.67 -4.83
C HIS A 275 -1.68 28.30 -5.12
#